data_AF-J2L5J7-F1
#
_entry.id   AF-J2L5J7-F1
#
_cell.length_a   1.000
_cell.length_b   1.000
_cell.length_c   1.000
_cell.angle_alpha   90.00
_cell.angle_beta   90.00
_cell.angle_gamma   90.00
#
_symmetry.space_group_name_H-M   'P 1'
#
loop_
_entity.id
_entity.type
_entity.pdbx_description
1 polymer ?
#
loop_
_entity_poly.entity_id
_entity_poly.type
_entity_poly.pdbx_seq_one_letter_code
_entity_poly.pdbx_strand_id
1 'polypeptide(L)'
;MMHAATARRIPALLWLPLGFNVLFLCVNGVFMLIAPKTWYEIVPGVSETGFFNQHFVRDIGIVQLFLGAAFALGAVRPAQRPALWAAATVWLIAHAAFHVWEVAAGICAPSALLRDFAAVSLPALIGVALTAWTWRIRTGRR
;
A
#
# COMPACT_ATOMS: atom_id res chain seq x y z
N MET A 1 24.03 -21.23 18.20
CA MET A 1 24.71 -20.29 17.28
C MET A 1 23.78 -19.95 16.12
N MET A 2 23.04 -18.85 16.20
CA MET A 2 22.21 -18.36 15.09
C MET A 2 23.14 -17.81 14.00
N HIS A 3 23.17 -18.45 12.84
CA HIS A 3 23.80 -17.88 11.65
C HIS A 3 23.15 -16.53 11.35
N ALA A 4 23.88 -15.44 11.53
CA ALA A 4 23.49 -14.10 11.11
C ALA A 4 23.41 -14.11 9.59
N ALA A 5 22.23 -14.39 9.04
CA ALA A 5 22.02 -14.50 7.61
C ALA A 5 22.21 -13.12 6.95
N THR A 6 23.38 -12.87 6.37
CA THR A 6 23.92 -11.58 5.90
C THR A 6 22.89 -10.71 5.20
N ALA A 7 22.21 -9.82 5.91
CA ALA A 7 21.09 -9.04 5.40
C ALA A 7 21.40 -8.39 4.04
N ARG A 8 20.72 -8.83 2.96
CA ARG A 8 20.94 -8.23 1.63
C ARG A 8 20.40 -6.81 1.59
N ARG A 9 21.25 -5.88 1.16
CA ARG A 9 20.88 -4.48 0.92
C ARG A 9 19.84 -4.41 -0.20
N ILE A 10 19.01 -3.37 -0.15
CA ILE A 10 18.02 -3.08 -1.20
C ILE A 10 18.78 -2.54 -2.43
N PRO A 11 18.62 -3.15 -3.62
CA PRO A 11 19.18 -2.64 -4.87
C PRO A 11 18.76 -1.19 -5.13
N ALA A 12 19.66 -0.40 -5.72
CA ALA A 12 19.43 1.01 -6.04
C ALA A 12 18.07 1.25 -6.73
N LEU A 13 17.74 0.40 -7.71
CA LEU A 13 16.51 0.51 -8.51
C LEU A 13 15.21 0.33 -7.71
N LEU A 14 15.25 -0.35 -6.55
CA LEU A 14 14.05 -0.60 -5.73
C LEU A 14 13.75 0.55 -4.77
N TRP A 15 14.66 1.50 -4.58
CA TRP A 15 14.42 2.65 -3.71
C TRP A 15 13.37 3.60 -4.25
N LEU A 16 13.28 3.77 -5.57
CA LEU A 16 12.26 4.61 -6.18
C LEU A 16 10.84 4.07 -5.93
N PRO A 17 10.49 2.83 -6.29
CA PRO A 17 9.15 2.30 -6.02
C PRO A 17 8.86 2.14 -4.52
N LEU A 18 9.85 1.76 -3.71
CA LEU A 18 9.69 1.74 -2.26
C LEU A 18 9.41 3.13 -1.69
N GLY A 19 10.18 4.14 -2.12
CA GLY A 19 10.01 5.52 -1.71
C GLY A 19 8.65 6.07 -2.11
N PHE A 20 8.20 5.77 -3.34
CA PHE A 20 6.84 6.10 -3.79
C PHE A 20 5.79 5.50 -2.84
N ASN A 21 5.82 4.19 -2.57
CA ASN A 21 4.82 3.55 -1.70
C ASN A 21 4.84 4.14 -0.29
N VAL A 22 6.02 4.32 0.31
CA VAL A 22 6.14 4.89 1.66
C VAL A 22 5.60 6.32 1.71
N LEU A 23 6.03 7.18 0.79
CA LEU A 23 5.62 8.58 0.79
C LEU A 23 4.14 8.72 0.47
N PHE A 24 3.64 8.04 -0.55
CA PHE A 24 2.23 8.08 -0.93
C PHE A 24 1.33 7.64 0.22
N LEU A 25 1.57 6.46 0.81
CA LEU A 25 0.74 5.91 1.89
C LEU A 25 0.79 6.80 3.14
N CYS A 26 1.97 7.28 3.53
CA CYS A 26 2.11 8.12 4.71
C CYS A 26 1.48 9.51 4.49
N VAL A 27 1.73 10.17 3.36
CA VAL A 27 1.17 11.51 3.10
C VAL A 27 -0.35 11.44 2.96
N ASN A 28 -0.87 10.45 2.22
CA ASN A 28 -2.30 10.27 2.05
C ASN A 28 -2.99 9.92 3.39
N GLY A 29 -2.38 9.03 4.19
CA GLY A 29 -2.88 8.70 5.52
C GLY A 29 -2.89 9.89 6.48
N VAL A 30 -1.83 10.70 6.50
CA VAL A 30 -1.78 11.95 7.28
C VAL A 30 -2.84 12.95 6.82
N PHE A 31 -3.04 13.09 5.50
CA PHE A 31 -4.06 13.99 4.97
C PHE A 31 -5.47 13.56 5.39
N MET A 32 -5.79 12.26 5.32
CA MET A 32 -7.04 11.69 5.84
C MET A 32 -7.24 11.96 7.34
N LEU A 33 -6.17 11.98 8.15
CA LEU A 33 -6.25 12.24 9.58
C LEU A 33 -6.51 13.71 9.91
N ILE A 34 -5.75 14.60 9.27
CA ILE A 34 -5.74 16.04 9.56
C ILE A 34 -6.96 16.73 8.93
N ALA A 35 -7.29 16.40 7.68
CA ALA A 35 -8.34 17.07 6.91
C ALA A 35 -9.22 16.08 6.15
N PRO A 36 -9.94 15.16 6.85
CA PRO A 36 -10.72 14.09 6.21
C PRO A 36 -11.81 14.60 5.29
N LYS A 37 -12.46 15.72 5.62
CA LYS A 37 -13.54 16.28 4.79
C LYS A 37 -12.99 16.80 3.47
N THR A 38 -11.90 17.58 3.52
CA THR A 38 -11.22 18.05 2.30
C THR A 38 -10.73 16.88 1.46
N TRP A 39 -10.13 15.86 2.07
CA TRP A 39 -9.72 14.64 1.37
C TRP A 39 -10.90 13.99 0.63
N TYR A 40 -12.02 13.81 1.32
CA TYR A 40 -13.24 13.21 0.76
C TYR A 40 -13.80 14.00 -0.43
N GLU A 41 -13.70 15.33 -0.41
CA GLU A 41 -14.26 16.20 -1.44
C GLU A 41 -13.38 16.32 -2.68
N ILE A 42 -12.05 16.23 -2.54
CA ILE A 42 -11.12 16.48 -3.65
C ILE A 42 -10.60 15.21 -4.31
N VAL A 43 -10.66 14.05 -3.64
CA VAL A 43 -10.20 12.79 -4.23
C VAL A 43 -11.28 12.27 -5.19
N PRO A 44 -10.98 12.15 -6.50
CA PRO A 44 -11.97 11.76 -7.50
C PRO A 44 -12.63 10.42 -7.15
N GLY A 45 -13.95 10.35 -7.29
CA GLY A 45 -14.73 9.13 -7.09
C GLY A 45 -15.10 8.82 -5.64
N VAL A 46 -14.43 9.39 -4.64
CA VAL A 46 -14.70 9.06 -3.23
C VAL A 46 -16.10 9.49 -2.80
N SER A 47 -16.57 10.66 -3.23
CA SER A 47 -17.92 11.13 -2.92
C SER A 47 -19.02 10.35 -3.64
N GLU A 48 -18.67 9.56 -4.66
CA GLU A 48 -19.62 8.76 -5.44
C GLU A 48 -19.92 7.41 -4.76
N THR A 49 -19.09 6.96 -3.80
CA THR A 49 -19.20 5.63 -3.17
C THR A 49 -19.92 5.63 -1.82
N GLY A 50 -20.42 6.78 -1.35
CA GLY A 50 -21.24 6.88 -0.14
C GLY A 50 -21.11 8.22 0.59
N PHE A 51 -21.89 8.40 1.66
CA PHE A 51 -21.87 9.62 2.45
C PHE A 51 -20.58 9.80 3.26
N PHE A 52 -20.19 11.06 3.46
CA PHE A 52 -19.04 11.40 4.29
C PHE A 52 -19.19 10.89 5.72
N ASN A 53 -18.20 10.11 6.17
CA ASN A 53 -18.04 9.70 7.57
C ASN A 53 -16.59 9.96 8.01
N GLN A 54 -16.42 10.97 8.88
CA GLN A 54 -15.08 11.38 9.32
C GLN A 54 -14.32 10.30 10.11
N HIS A 55 -15.03 9.43 10.84
CA HIS A 55 -14.41 8.36 11.61
C HIS A 55 -13.84 7.32 10.64
N PHE A 56 -14.67 6.89 9.68
CA PHE A 56 -14.28 5.93 8.66
C PHE A 56 -13.09 6.40 7.80
N VAL A 57 -13.08 7.67 7.36
CA VAL A 57 -11.94 8.23 6.61
C VAL A 57 -10.66 8.18 7.44
N ARG A 58 -10.74 8.50 8.75
CA ARG A 58 -9.56 8.46 9.63
C ARG A 58 -9.09 7.05 9.91
N ASP A 59 -9.98 6.08 10.03
CA ASP A 59 -9.61 4.67 10.17
C ASP A 59 -8.80 4.19 8.95
N ILE A 60 -9.25 4.54 7.73
CA ILE A 60 -8.48 4.28 6.51
C ILE A 60 -7.13 5.00 6.54
N GLY A 61 -7.09 6.25 7.03
CA GLY A 61 -5.86 7.01 7.19
C GLY A 61 -4.84 6.31 8.11
N ILE A 62 -5.29 5.78 9.24
CA ILE A 62 -4.46 4.99 10.17
C ILE A 62 -3.93 3.73 9.47
N VAL A 63 -4.80 3.03 8.73
CA VAL A 63 -4.38 1.86 7.96
C VAL A 63 -3.29 2.24 6.97
N GLN A 64 -3.44 3.29 6.18
CA GLN A 64 -2.40 3.72 5.23
C GLN A 64 -1.08 4.06 5.92
N LEU A 65 -1.13 4.72 7.09
CA LEU A 65 0.08 4.95 7.89
C LEU A 65 0.73 3.64 8.33
N PHE A 66 -0.03 2.63 8.77
CA PHE A 66 0.52 1.32 9.12
C PHE A 66 1.18 0.63 7.93
N LEU A 67 0.58 0.71 6.73
CA LEU A 67 1.15 0.14 5.51
C LEU A 67 2.46 0.85 5.13
N GLY A 68 2.47 2.18 5.11
CA GLY A 68 3.66 2.99 4.85
C GLY A 68 4.78 2.72 5.86
N ALA A 69 4.42 2.65 7.15
CA ALA A 69 5.35 2.29 8.23
C ALA A 69 5.89 0.86 8.05
N ALA A 70 5.08 -0.12 7.68
CA ALA A 70 5.54 -1.48 7.43
C ALA A 70 6.59 -1.54 6.30
N PHE A 71 6.37 -0.81 5.19
CA PHE A 71 7.36 -0.70 4.12
C PHE A 71 8.65 -0.02 4.60
N ALA A 72 8.56 1.12 5.30
CA ALA A 72 9.70 1.85 5.82
C ALA A 72 10.50 1.04 6.86
N LEU A 73 9.83 0.40 7.81
CA LEU A 73 10.46 -0.44 8.82
C LEU A 73 11.11 -1.67 8.19
N GLY A 74 10.48 -2.28 7.18
CA GLY A 74 11.09 -3.37 6.42
C GLY A 74 12.35 -2.94 5.66
N ALA A 75 12.47 -1.66 5.28
CA ALA A 75 13.69 -1.15 4.66
C ALA A 75 14.90 -1.24 5.61
N VAL A 76 14.70 -0.85 6.88
CA VAL A 76 15.74 -0.78 7.92
C VAL A 76 15.84 -2.03 8.81
N ARG A 77 14.88 -2.96 8.75
CA ARG A 77 14.89 -4.24 9.48
C ARG A 77 14.86 -5.45 8.54
N PRO A 78 16.00 -5.82 7.92
CA PRO A 78 16.06 -6.85 6.89
C PRO A 78 15.55 -8.24 7.31
N ALA A 79 15.68 -8.59 8.61
CA ALA A 79 15.20 -9.86 9.13
C ALA A 79 13.65 -9.97 9.11
N GLN A 80 12.95 -8.85 9.30
CA GLN A 80 11.49 -8.79 9.35
C GLN A 80 10.87 -8.32 8.02
N ARG A 81 11.68 -7.77 7.12
CA ARG A 81 11.27 -7.23 5.82
C ARG A 81 10.27 -8.11 5.07
N PRO A 82 10.49 -9.43 4.87
CA PRO A 82 9.56 -10.24 4.09
C PRO A 82 8.17 -10.28 4.72
N ALA A 83 8.08 -10.39 6.06
CA ALA A 83 6.80 -10.45 6.75
C ALA A 83 6.09 -9.08 6.74
N LEU A 84 6.82 -8.00 7.02
CA LEU A 84 6.27 -6.64 7.02
C LEU A 84 5.74 -6.24 5.63
N TRP A 85 6.54 -6.45 4.58
CA TRP A 85 6.14 -6.11 3.22
C TRP A 85 5.02 -7.03 2.73
N ALA A 86 5.04 -8.33 3.05
CA ALA A 86 3.94 -9.23 2.69
C ALA A 86 2.62 -8.83 3.34
N ALA A 87 2.62 -8.53 4.65
CA ALA A 87 1.42 -8.12 5.36
C ALA A 87 0.81 -6.84 4.76
N ALA A 88 1.64 -5.84 4.47
CA ALA A 88 1.17 -4.60 3.85
C ALA A 88 0.63 -4.84 2.42
N THR A 89 1.35 -5.64 1.63
CA THR A 89 0.96 -5.98 0.26
C THR A 89 -0.37 -6.74 0.21
N VAL A 90 -0.65 -7.65 1.15
CA VAL A 90 -1.92 -8.39 1.20
C VAL A 90 -3.11 -7.43 1.33
N TRP A 91 -3.01 -6.42 2.20
CA TRP A 91 -4.06 -5.42 2.31
C TRP A 91 -4.24 -4.63 1.01
N LEU A 92 -3.13 -4.19 0.38
CA LEU A 92 -3.19 -3.44 -0.87
C LEU A 92 -3.81 -4.24 -2.02
N ILE A 93 -3.51 -5.55 -2.10
CA ILE A 93 -4.16 -6.46 -3.06
C ILE A 93 -5.65 -6.57 -2.77
N ALA A 94 -6.03 -6.80 -1.50
CA ALA A 94 -7.43 -6.91 -1.13
C ALA A 94 -8.21 -5.63 -1.46
N HIS A 95 -7.62 -4.47 -1.21
CA HIS A 95 -8.21 -3.19 -1.56
C HIS A 95 -8.35 -3.01 -3.08
N ALA A 96 -7.29 -3.28 -3.87
CA ALA A 96 -7.38 -3.22 -5.32
C ALA A 96 -8.39 -4.22 -5.91
N ALA A 97 -8.50 -5.42 -5.33
CA ALA A 97 -9.50 -6.41 -5.71
C ALA A 97 -10.92 -5.93 -5.38
N PHE A 98 -11.11 -5.18 -4.30
CA PHE A 98 -12.40 -4.60 -3.94
C PHE A 98 -12.88 -3.59 -5.00
N HIS A 99 -11.99 -2.73 -5.53
CA HIS A 99 -12.33 -1.82 -6.64
C HIS A 99 -12.74 -2.56 -7.92
N VAL A 100 -12.09 -3.69 -8.22
CA VAL A 100 -12.50 -4.56 -9.34
C VAL A 100 -13.88 -5.17 -9.07
N TRP A 101 -14.15 -5.57 -7.83
CA TRP A 101 -15.44 -6.10 -7.44
C TRP A 101 -16.55 -5.05 -7.51
N GLU A 102 -16.31 -3.79 -7.13
CA GLU A 102 -17.30 -2.71 -7.26
C GLU A 102 -17.74 -2.49 -8.70
N VAL A 103 -16.81 -2.59 -9.66
CA VAL A 103 -17.14 -2.56 -11.09
C VAL A 103 -17.92 -3.81 -11.51
N ALA A 104 -17.49 -4.99 -11.07
CA ALA A 104 -18.18 -6.25 -11.39
C ALA A 104 -19.61 -6.31 -10.81
N ALA A 105 -19.83 -5.70 -9.65
CA ALA A 105 -21.12 -5.60 -8.97
C ALA A 105 -22.02 -4.48 -9.55
N GLY A 106 -21.51 -3.66 -10.48
CA GLY A 106 -22.25 -2.55 -11.09
C GLY A 106 -22.41 -1.32 -10.19
N ILE A 107 -21.61 -1.22 -9.11
CA ILE A 107 -21.57 -0.05 -8.22
C ILE A 107 -20.82 1.10 -8.91
N CYS A 108 -19.72 0.77 -9.59
CA CYS A 108 -18.87 1.73 -10.29
C CYS A 108 -18.80 1.43 -11.80
N ALA A 109 -18.64 2.46 -12.62
CA ALA A 109 -18.35 2.28 -14.03
C ALA A 109 -16.91 1.73 -14.24
N PRO A 110 -16.62 0.98 -15.32
CA PRO A 110 -15.27 0.47 -15.58
C PRO A 110 -14.17 1.54 -15.65
N SER A 111 -14.53 2.78 -15.99
CA SER A 111 -13.61 3.93 -15.99
C SER A 111 -13.04 4.25 -14.60
N ALA A 112 -13.71 3.82 -13.51
CA ALA A 112 -13.20 3.93 -12.15
C ALA A 112 -11.83 3.25 -11.99
N LEU A 113 -11.61 2.09 -12.62
CA LEU A 113 -10.32 1.38 -12.53
C LEU A 113 -9.16 2.21 -13.09
N LEU A 114 -9.40 2.98 -14.15
CA LEU A 114 -8.38 3.84 -14.74
C LEU A 114 -8.13 5.07 -13.86
N ARG A 115 -9.20 5.70 -13.35
CA ARG A 115 -9.13 6.82 -12.41
C ARG A 115 -8.35 6.44 -11.15
N ASP A 116 -8.64 5.28 -10.59
CA ASP A 116 -8.15 4.84 -9.28
C ASP A 116 -6.79 4.15 -9.37
N PHE A 117 -6.32 3.81 -10.58
CA PHE A 117 -5.10 3.04 -10.84
C PHE A 117 -3.88 3.56 -10.05
N ALA A 118 -3.63 4.87 -10.12
CA ALA A 118 -2.43 5.47 -9.52
C ALA A 118 -2.45 5.39 -7.98
N ALA A 119 -3.63 5.48 -7.36
CA ALA A 119 -3.80 5.53 -5.91
C ALA A 119 -4.11 4.15 -5.29
N VAL A 120 -4.58 3.19 -6.09
CA VAL A 120 -5.10 1.90 -5.63
C VAL A 120 -4.29 0.73 -6.20
N SER A 121 -4.30 0.54 -7.51
CA SER A 121 -3.67 -0.62 -8.14
C SER A 121 -2.14 -0.53 -8.19
N LEU A 122 -1.60 0.65 -8.48
CA LEU A 122 -0.15 0.86 -8.58
C LEU A 122 0.58 0.58 -7.25
N PRO A 123 0.12 1.07 -6.08
CA PRO A 123 0.74 0.70 -4.81
C PRO A 123 0.73 -0.80 -4.53
N ALA A 124 -0.36 -1.49 -4.91
CA ALA A 124 -0.47 -2.94 -4.78
C ALA A 124 0.55 -3.67 -5.67
N LEU A 125 0.67 -3.29 -6.94
CA LEU A 125 1.64 -3.85 -7.89
C LEU A 125 3.08 -3.63 -7.42
N ILE A 126 3.40 -2.44 -6.92
CA ILE A 126 4.71 -2.15 -6.32
C ILE A 126 4.94 -3.04 -5.10
N GLY A 127 3.95 -3.16 -4.21
CA GLY A 127 4.02 -4.03 -3.04
C GLY A 127 4.27 -5.49 -3.42
N VAL A 128 3.62 -6.00 -4.47
CA VAL A 128 3.84 -7.34 -5.00
C VAL A 128 5.29 -7.50 -5.50
N ALA A 129 5.78 -6.57 -6.32
CA ALA A 129 7.13 -6.63 -6.86
C ALA A 129 8.19 -6.61 -5.75
N LEU A 130 8.04 -5.73 -4.76
CA LEU A 130 8.92 -5.62 -3.61
C LEU A 130 8.89 -6.90 -2.75
N THR A 131 7.71 -7.40 -2.41
CA THR A 131 7.56 -8.63 -1.62
C THR A 131 8.12 -9.84 -2.37
N ALA A 132 7.84 -9.98 -3.67
CA ALA A 132 8.38 -11.07 -4.49
C ALA A 132 9.92 -11.03 -4.54
N TRP A 133 10.52 -9.85 -4.64
CA TRP A 133 11.97 -9.69 -4.54
C TRP A 133 12.50 -10.19 -3.19
N THR A 134 11.86 -9.82 -2.08
CA THR A 134 12.30 -10.30 -0.74
C THR A 134 12.19 -11.81 -0.58
N TRP A 135 11.19 -12.43 -1.20
CA TRP A 135 11.01 -13.87 -1.18
C TRP A 135 12.12 -14.59 -1.96
N ARG A 136 12.41 -14.14 -3.19
CA ARG A 136 13.48 -14.69 -4.04
C ARG A 136 14.85 -14.69 -3.36
N ILE A 137 15.21 -13.59 -2.68
CA ILE A 137 16.49 -13.50 -1.97
C ILE A 137 16.54 -14.34 -0.69
N ARG A 138 15.38 -14.74 -0.15
CA ARG A 138 15.28 -15.60 1.03
C ARG A 138 15.33 -17.08 0.65
N THR A 139 14.72 -17.48 -0.47
CA THR A 139 14.73 -18.86 -0.95
C THR A 139 16.08 -19.26 -1.53
N GLY A 140 16.78 -18.37 -2.23
CA GLY A 140 18.16 -18.61 -2.71
C GLY A 140 19.24 -18.68 -1.61
N ARG A 141 18.84 -18.85 -0.34
CA ARG A 141 19.71 -19.13 0.82
C ARG A 141 19.52 -20.53 1.39
N ARG A 142 18.47 -21.25 0.96
CA ARG A 142 18.25 -22.66 1.30
C ARG A 142 18.88 -23.51 0.22
#